data_AF-A0AAU7JU76-F1
#
_entry.id   AF-A0AAU7JU76-F1
#
_cell.length_a   1.000
_cell.length_b   1.000
_cell.length_c   1.000
_cell.angle_alpha   90.00
_cell.angle_beta   90.00
_cell.angle_gamma   90.00
#
_symmetry.space_group_name_H-M   'P 1'
#
loop_
_entity.id
_entity.type
_entity.pdbx_description
1 polymer ?
#
loop_
_entity_poly.entity_id
_entity_poly.type
_entity_poly.pdbx_seq_one_letter_code
_entity_poly.pdbx_strand_id
1 'polypeptide(L)'
;MLSDMRCYELPDPALRAYDRGVGTLRVSGEVRGYLASVVGEIKFPARAPWPWFVVVWLDGTKERSFEDYGPHWCTVSELDAGYFDHYEQGTRKDRRGWFGRTIKDTEQGPPRRYEFAWLPADEAAEKWVELRLTDNDF
;
A
#
# COMPACT_ATOMS: atom_id res chain seq x y z
N MET A 1 23.49 -12.18 15.56
CA MET A 1 22.33 -13.08 15.37
C MET A 1 21.70 -12.69 14.05
N LEU A 2 21.94 -13.46 12.99
CA LEU A 2 21.17 -13.35 11.76
C LEU A 2 19.87 -14.11 12.04
N SER A 3 18.82 -13.37 12.32
CA SER A 3 17.48 -13.95 12.50
C SER A 3 17.10 -14.71 11.25
N ASP A 4 16.59 -15.92 11.45
CA ASP A 4 15.94 -16.81 10.49
C ASP A 4 14.84 -16.03 9.74
N MET A 5 15.21 -15.29 8.68
CA MET A 5 14.28 -14.62 7.75
C MET A 5 13.63 -15.71 6.90
N ARG A 6 12.62 -16.37 7.47
CA ARG A 6 11.85 -17.38 6.75
C ARG A 6 11.14 -16.74 5.56
N CYS A 7 11.08 -17.48 4.46
CA CYS A 7 10.19 -17.15 3.35
C CYS A 7 8.74 -17.18 3.87
N TYR A 8 7.92 -16.22 3.47
CA TYR A 8 6.49 -16.26 3.74
C TYR A 8 5.83 -17.15 2.67
N GLU A 9 5.10 -18.17 3.11
CA GLU A 9 4.36 -19.05 2.20
C GLU A 9 3.01 -18.41 1.89
N LEU A 10 2.84 -17.99 0.63
CA LEU A 10 1.59 -17.40 0.17
C LEU A 10 0.44 -18.43 0.26
N PRO A 11 -0.67 -18.12 0.96
CA PRO A 11 -1.85 -18.96 0.95
C PRO A 11 -2.44 -19.13 -0.47
N ASP A 12 -2.37 -18.07 -1.27
CA ASP A 12 -2.69 -18.06 -2.70
C ASP A 12 -1.50 -17.53 -3.52
N PRO A 13 -0.78 -18.41 -4.24
CA PRO A 13 0.33 -18.01 -5.09
C PRO A 13 -0.06 -17.08 -6.25
N ALA A 14 -1.34 -16.91 -6.56
CA ALA A 14 -1.83 -15.95 -7.55
C ALA A 14 -2.22 -14.60 -6.94
N LEU A 15 -2.17 -14.46 -5.60
CA LEU A 15 -2.50 -13.25 -4.86
C LEU A 15 -3.89 -12.67 -5.19
N ARG A 16 -4.88 -13.50 -5.55
CA ARG A 16 -6.17 -13.02 -6.05
C ARG A 16 -6.94 -12.19 -5.03
N ALA A 17 -6.74 -12.45 -3.74
CA ALA A 17 -7.33 -11.67 -2.64
C ALA A 17 -6.88 -10.19 -2.63
N TYR A 18 -5.76 -9.89 -3.28
CA TYR A 18 -5.17 -8.56 -3.36
C TYR A 18 -5.56 -7.82 -4.65
N ASP A 19 -6.18 -8.50 -5.62
CA ASP A 19 -6.57 -7.83 -6.85
C ASP A 19 -7.85 -7.00 -6.65
N ARG A 20 -7.78 -5.71 -6.95
CA ARG A 20 -8.84 -4.73 -6.68
C ARG A 20 -9.27 -4.67 -5.20
N GLY A 21 -8.34 -4.97 -4.29
CA GLY A 21 -8.58 -4.93 -2.86
C GLY A 21 -8.57 -3.50 -2.31
N VAL A 22 -9.38 -3.24 -1.29
CA VAL A 22 -9.30 -2.04 -0.45
C VAL A 22 -9.43 -2.46 1.01
N GLY A 23 -8.50 -2.04 1.87
CA GLY A 23 -8.53 -2.29 3.30
C GLY A 23 -8.42 -1.00 4.11
N THR A 24 -8.96 -1.02 5.33
CA THR A 24 -8.89 0.14 6.23
C THR A 24 -7.58 0.14 7.00
N LEU A 25 -6.99 1.34 7.15
CA LEU A 25 -5.87 1.60 8.06
C LEU A 25 -6.42 2.27 9.31
N ARG A 26 -6.33 1.61 10.47
CA ARG A 26 -6.88 2.12 11.72
C ARG A 26 -5.80 2.33 12.78
N VAL A 27 -6.03 3.30 13.67
CA VAL A 27 -5.26 3.54 14.88
C VAL A 27 -6.23 3.68 16.03
N SER A 28 -6.13 2.81 17.02
CA SER A 28 -7.05 2.79 18.17
C SER A 28 -8.52 2.66 17.74
N GLY A 29 -8.78 1.82 16.73
CA GLY A 29 -10.11 1.62 16.14
C GLY A 29 -10.62 2.72 15.21
N GLU A 30 -9.96 3.88 15.12
CA GLU A 30 -10.33 4.97 14.21
C GLU A 30 -9.66 4.82 12.85
N VAL A 31 -10.43 4.94 11.76
CA VAL A 31 -9.89 4.94 10.39
C VAL A 31 -9.03 6.19 10.19
N ARG A 32 -7.81 5.99 9.67
CA ARG A 32 -6.84 7.04 9.31
C ARG A 32 -6.57 7.12 7.81
N GLY A 33 -6.91 6.07 7.08
CA GLY A 33 -6.77 6.00 5.64
C GLY A 33 -7.17 4.62 5.14
N TYR A 34 -6.86 4.37 3.88
CA TYR A 34 -7.11 3.12 3.19
C TYR A 34 -5.85 2.68 2.47
N LEU A 35 -5.65 1.37 2.38
CA LEU A 35 -4.68 0.76 1.48
C LEU A 35 -5.47 0.09 0.36
N ALA A 36 -5.20 0.46 -0.87
CA ALA A 36 -5.74 -0.22 -2.04
C ALA A 36 -4.65 -1.01 -2.74
N SER A 37 -5.05 -2.08 -3.45
CA SER A 37 -4.12 -2.94 -4.18
C SER A 37 -4.66 -3.41 -5.53
N VAL A 38 -3.74 -3.65 -6.45
CA VAL A 38 -3.96 -4.40 -7.70
C VAL A 38 -2.90 -5.47 -7.85
N VAL A 39 -3.20 -6.54 -8.58
CA VAL A 39 -2.20 -7.55 -8.92
C VAL A 39 -1.89 -7.49 -10.40
N GLY A 40 -0.72 -6.96 -10.72
CA GLY A 40 -0.14 -7.01 -12.05
C GLY A 40 0.57 -8.34 -12.32
N GLU A 41 1.24 -8.41 -13.46
CA GLU A 41 2.03 -9.57 -13.86
C GLU A 41 3.40 -9.11 -14.34
N ILE A 42 4.47 -9.59 -13.68
CA ILE A 42 5.82 -9.51 -14.22
C ILE A 42 5.91 -10.54 -15.33
N LYS A 43 6.39 -10.14 -16.52
CA LYS A 43 6.54 -11.05 -17.68
C LYS A 43 7.95 -11.63 -17.84
N PHE A 44 8.96 -11.07 -17.16
CA PHE A 44 10.35 -11.46 -17.29
C PHE A 44 11.09 -11.31 -15.96
N PRO A 45 11.93 -12.29 -15.52
CA PRO A 45 12.40 -13.47 -16.24
C PRO A 45 11.43 -14.67 -16.27
N ALA A 46 10.39 -14.67 -15.44
CA ALA A 46 9.29 -15.64 -15.47
C ALA A 46 7.97 -14.94 -15.12
N ARG A 47 6.83 -15.51 -15.54
CA ARG A 47 5.50 -14.96 -15.21
C ARG A 47 5.23 -15.12 -13.72
N ALA A 48 5.07 -14.01 -13.02
CA ALA A 48 4.78 -14.00 -11.58
C ALA A 48 3.80 -12.87 -11.25
N PRO A 49 2.91 -13.06 -10.26
CA PRO A 49 2.05 -11.98 -9.79
C PRO A 49 2.88 -10.88 -9.16
N TRP A 50 2.43 -9.66 -9.32
CA TRP A 50 3.14 -8.47 -8.88
C TRP A 50 2.15 -7.50 -8.23
N PRO A 51 1.99 -7.57 -6.89
CA PRO A 51 1.06 -6.72 -6.19
C PRO A 51 1.62 -5.29 -6.12
N TRP A 52 0.76 -4.34 -6.47
CA TRP A 52 0.99 -2.91 -6.30
C TRP A 52 0.00 -2.37 -5.28
N PHE A 53 0.45 -1.43 -4.46
CA PHE A 53 -0.27 -0.86 -3.36
C PHE A 53 -0.24 0.67 -3.43
N VAL A 54 -1.32 1.30 -2.98
CA VAL A 54 -1.39 2.75 -2.79
C VAL A 54 -2.11 3.06 -1.49
N VAL A 55 -1.52 3.95 -0.69
CA VAL A 55 -2.18 4.49 0.51
C VAL A 55 -2.98 5.72 0.10
N VAL A 56 -4.23 5.78 0.55
CA VAL A 56 -5.12 6.93 0.37
C VAL A 56 -5.54 7.45 1.74
N TRP A 57 -5.16 8.68 2.03
CA TRP A 57 -5.51 9.35 3.29
C TRP A 57 -6.94 9.91 3.25
N LEU A 58 -7.50 10.21 4.42
CA LEU A 58 -8.89 10.68 4.54
C LEU A 58 -9.17 12.02 3.84
N ASP A 59 -8.15 12.83 3.59
CA ASP A 59 -8.28 14.07 2.81
C ASP A 59 -8.26 13.82 1.29
N GLY A 60 -8.18 12.56 0.86
CA GLY A 60 -8.09 12.14 -0.53
C GLY A 60 -6.68 12.18 -1.12
N THR A 61 -5.66 12.55 -0.34
CA THR A 61 -4.26 12.48 -0.77
C THR A 61 -3.86 11.03 -0.97
N LYS A 62 -3.30 10.74 -2.14
CA LYS A 62 -2.73 9.43 -2.46
C LYS A 62 -1.22 9.49 -2.32
N GLU A 63 -0.64 8.52 -1.64
CA GLU A 63 0.81 8.32 -1.63
C GLU A 63 1.29 7.78 -2.98
N ARG A 64 2.61 7.78 -3.17
CA ARG A 64 3.21 7.09 -4.31
C ARG A 64 2.95 5.59 -4.21
N SER A 65 2.61 4.95 -5.32
CA SER A 65 2.49 3.50 -5.36
C SER A 65 3.80 2.80 -5.02
N PHE A 66 3.67 1.63 -4.41
CA PHE A 66 4.78 0.74 -4.10
C PHE A 66 4.35 -0.71 -4.30
N GLU A 67 5.32 -1.61 -4.25
CA GLU A 67 5.19 -2.99 -4.67
C GLU A 67 5.78 -3.92 -3.61
N ASP A 68 5.38 -5.18 -3.64
CA ASP A 68 5.95 -6.22 -2.78
C ASP A 68 6.47 -7.39 -3.63
N TYR A 69 7.52 -8.03 -3.10
CA TYR A 69 8.25 -9.08 -3.80
C TYR A 69 8.50 -10.29 -2.91
N GLY A 70 8.29 -11.46 -3.49
CA GLY A 70 8.75 -12.72 -2.92
C GLY A 70 10.28 -12.82 -2.86
N PRO A 71 10.82 -13.77 -2.07
CA PRO A 71 10.08 -14.82 -1.35
C PRO A 71 9.62 -14.42 0.06
N HIS A 72 9.93 -13.19 0.48
CA HIS A 72 9.59 -12.72 1.82
C HIS A 72 8.20 -12.11 1.92
N TRP A 73 7.71 -11.47 0.85
CA TRP A 73 6.35 -10.93 0.77
C TRP A 73 6.03 -10.06 1.99
N CYS A 74 6.91 -9.09 2.28
CA CYS A 74 6.89 -8.36 3.55
C CYS A 74 5.52 -7.70 3.77
N THR A 75 5.05 -6.92 2.81
CA THR A 75 3.76 -6.23 2.92
C THR A 75 2.61 -7.23 3.00
N VAL A 76 2.53 -8.18 2.07
CA VAL A 76 1.49 -9.22 2.07
C VAL A 76 1.42 -9.95 3.41
N SER A 77 2.58 -10.32 3.99
CA SER A 77 2.63 -11.02 5.28
C SER A 77 2.13 -10.18 6.44
N GLU A 78 2.32 -8.86 6.41
CA GLU A 78 1.75 -7.93 7.41
C GLU A 78 0.23 -7.86 7.27
N LEU A 79 -0.25 -7.70 6.02
CA LEU A 79 -1.67 -7.57 5.71
C LEU A 79 -2.44 -8.84 6.11
N ASP A 80 -1.90 -10.02 5.81
CA ASP A 80 -2.47 -11.31 6.25
C ASP A 80 -2.43 -11.47 7.78
N ALA A 81 -1.47 -10.84 8.45
CA ALA A 81 -1.40 -10.79 9.92
C ALA A 81 -2.32 -9.70 10.53
N GLY A 82 -3.03 -8.91 9.71
CA GLY A 82 -3.97 -7.90 10.17
C GLY A 82 -3.33 -6.58 10.61
N TYR A 83 -2.11 -6.28 10.15
CA TYR A 83 -1.48 -4.99 10.39
C TYR A 83 -0.76 -4.46 9.14
N PHE A 84 -0.33 -3.21 9.19
CA PHE A 84 0.51 -2.60 8.15
C PHE A 84 1.47 -1.60 8.79
N ASP A 85 2.78 -1.80 8.64
CA ASP A 85 3.78 -0.85 9.10
C ASP A 85 4.10 0.16 7.99
N HIS A 86 3.79 1.43 8.23
CA HIS A 86 4.01 2.50 7.26
C HIS A 86 4.30 3.84 7.93
N TYR A 87 4.57 4.87 7.14
CA TYR A 87 4.71 6.23 7.65
C TYR A 87 3.35 6.92 7.71
N GLU A 88 3.15 7.79 8.69
CA GLU A 88 2.00 8.69 8.68
C GLU A 88 2.03 9.62 7.47
N GLN A 89 0.87 10.19 7.14
CA GLN A 89 0.71 11.17 6.07
C GLN A 89 1.81 12.24 6.18
N GLY A 90 2.63 12.31 5.13
CA GLY A 90 3.69 13.28 5.03
C GLY A 90 3.17 14.69 4.81
N THR A 91 4.00 15.68 5.14
CA THR A 91 3.70 17.08 4.78
C THR A 91 4.32 17.42 3.44
N ARG A 92 3.53 18.03 2.55
CA ARG A 92 4.03 18.55 1.28
C ARG A 92 4.65 19.91 1.52
N LYS A 93 5.94 20.04 1.24
CA LYS A 93 6.69 21.29 1.40
C LYS A 93 7.18 21.77 0.05
N ASP A 94 6.99 23.05 -0.19
CA ASP A 94 7.60 23.72 -1.33
C ASP A 94 9.06 24.03 -0.98
N ARG A 95 9.99 23.42 -1.70
CA ARG A 95 11.42 23.67 -1.59
C ARG A 95 11.91 24.45 -2.80
N ARG A 96 12.73 25.47 -2.57
CA ARG A 96 13.38 26.20 -3.68
C ARG A 96 14.49 25.34 -4.29
N GLY A 97 14.31 24.94 -5.54
CA GLY A 97 15.27 24.18 -6.32
C GLY A 97 16.44 25.03 -6.84
N TRP A 98 17.47 24.35 -7.35
CA TRP A 98 18.77 24.92 -7.73
C TRP A 98 18.72 26.01 -8.82
N PHE A 99 17.64 26.11 -9.59
CA PHE A 99 17.44 27.15 -10.62
C PHE A 99 16.27 28.10 -10.29
N GLY A 100 15.92 28.25 -9.01
CA GLY A 100 14.79 29.09 -8.60
C GLY A 100 13.41 28.49 -8.89
N ARG A 101 13.34 27.25 -9.40
CA ARG A 101 12.08 26.49 -9.54
C ARG A 101 11.64 25.94 -8.19
N THR A 102 10.37 26.08 -7.85
CA THR A 102 9.78 25.39 -6.69
C THR A 102 9.68 23.90 -6.99
N ILE A 103 10.27 23.08 -6.14
CA ILE A 103 10.18 21.62 -6.13
C ILE A 103 9.24 21.26 -4.98
N LYS A 104 8.27 20.40 -5.26
CA LYS A 104 7.44 19.82 -4.21
C LYS A 104 8.23 18.69 -3.56
N ASP A 105 8.59 18.88 -2.31
CA ASP A 105 9.23 17.89 -1.47
C ASP A 105 8.16 17.28 -0.55
N THR A 106 8.29 16.00 -0.24
CA THR A 106 7.38 15.33 0.70
C THR A 106 8.22 14.86 1.88
N GLU A 107 7.98 15.46 3.04
CA GLU A 107 8.57 14.97 4.29
C GLU A 107 7.64 13.88 4.83
N GLN A 108 8.15 12.64 4.90
CA GLN A 108 7.40 11.52 5.48
C GLN A 108 7.05 11.79 6.94
N GLY A 109 5.84 11.40 7.34
CA GLY A 109 5.46 11.40 8.75
C GLY A 109 6.26 10.38 9.55
N PRO A 110 6.09 10.34 10.89
CA PRO A 110 6.73 9.31 11.70
C PRO A 110 6.26 7.90 11.31
N PRO A 111 7.09 6.86 11.52
CA PRO A 111 6.65 5.48 11.34
C PRO A 111 5.53 5.11 12.33
N ARG A 112 4.57 4.32 11.86
CA ARG A 112 3.35 3.94 12.57
C ARG A 112 2.91 2.54 12.13
N ARG A 113 2.43 1.75 13.10
CA ARG A 113 1.68 0.53 12.83
C ARG A 113 0.20 0.82 12.74
N TYR A 114 -0.44 0.37 11.68
CA TYR A 114 -1.89 0.41 11.50
C TYR A 114 -2.51 -0.95 11.78
N GLU A 115 -3.65 -0.98 12.45
CA GLU A 115 -4.57 -2.11 12.39
C GLU A 115 -5.13 -2.19 10.97
N PHE A 116 -5.02 -3.35 10.33
CA PHE A 116 -5.41 -3.55 8.95
C PHE A 116 -6.53 -4.60 8.83
N ALA A 117 -7.49 -4.32 7.96
CA ALA A 117 -8.48 -5.29 7.55
C ALA A 117 -8.97 -4.97 6.13
N TRP A 118 -9.05 -5.99 5.28
CA TRP A 118 -9.71 -5.91 3.98
C TRP A 118 -11.20 -5.64 4.15
N LEU A 119 -11.75 -4.77 3.31
CA LEU A 119 -13.18 -4.62 3.16
C LEU A 119 -13.76 -5.84 2.43
N PRO A 120 -15.03 -6.20 2.69
CA PRO A 120 -15.79 -7.09 1.81
C PRO A 120 -15.74 -6.62 0.35
N ALA A 121 -15.83 -7.54 -0.62
CA ALA A 121 -15.57 -7.23 -2.03
C ALA A 121 -16.53 -6.18 -2.63
N ASP A 122 -17.79 -6.18 -2.21
CA ASP A 122 -18.79 -5.19 -2.57
C ASP A 122 -18.47 -3.81 -1.97
N GLU A 123 -18.14 -3.75 -0.67
CA GLU A 123 -17.70 -2.52 -0.01
C GLU A 123 -16.39 -1.99 -0.61
N ALA A 124 -15.46 -2.87 -0.97
CA ALA A 124 -14.21 -2.50 -1.62
C ALA A 124 -14.46 -1.86 -2.99
N ALA A 125 -15.40 -2.41 -3.78
CA ALA A 125 -15.76 -1.84 -5.08
C ALA A 125 -16.41 -0.45 -4.94
N GLU A 126 -17.30 -0.27 -3.97
CA GLU A 126 -17.87 1.05 -3.67
C GLU A 126 -16.78 2.04 -3.20
N LYS A 127 -15.92 1.59 -2.29
CA LYS A 127 -14.82 2.41 -1.77
C LYS A 127 -13.82 2.77 -2.86
N TRP A 128 -13.56 1.89 -3.81
CA TRP A 128 -12.70 2.15 -4.96
C TRP A 128 -13.17 3.37 -5.76
N VAL A 129 -14.48 3.45 -6.02
CA VAL A 129 -15.11 4.57 -6.71
C VAL A 129 -15.08 5.84 -5.85
N GLU A 130 -15.39 5.73 -4.55
CA GLU A 130 -15.33 6.85 -3.61
C GLU A 130 -13.94 7.48 -3.52
N LEU A 131 -12.89 6.65 -3.45
CA LEU A 131 -11.49 7.05 -3.42
C LEU A 131 -10.96 7.50 -4.79
N ARG A 132 -11.79 7.41 -5.85
CA ARG A 132 -11.45 7.79 -7.23
C ARG A 132 -10.18 7.08 -7.71
N LEU A 133 -10.07 5.80 -7.42
CA LEU A 133 -8.92 4.98 -7.81
C LEU A 133 -9.02 4.56 -9.28
N THR A 134 -7.89 4.60 -9.96
CA THR A 134 -7.71 4.22 -11.36
C THR A 134 -6.44 3.39 -11.50
N ASP A 135 -6.30 2.68 -12.61
CA ASP A 135 -5.12 1.83 -12.86
C ASP A 135 -3.81 2.63 -12.93
N ASN A 136 -3.87 3.94 -13.18
CA ASN A 136 -2.69 4.82 -13.18
C ASN A 136 -2.23 5.24 -11.78
N ASP A 137 -3.00 4.92 -10.74
CA ASP A 137 -2.59 5.16 -9.35
C ASP A 137 -1.63 4.09 -8.83
N PHE A 138 -1.43 3.01 -9.59
CA PHE A 138 -0.59 1.86 -9.29
C PHE A 138 0.60 1.82 -10.25
#